data_AF-A0A7C3Y0Z3-F1
#
_entry.id   AF-A0A7C3Y0Z3-F1
#
_cell.length_a   1.000
_cell.length_b   1.000
_cell.length_c   1.000
_cell.angle_alpha   90.00
_cell.angle_beta   90.00
_cell.angle_gamma   90.00
#
_symmetry.space_group_name_H-M   'P 1'
#
loop_
_entity.id
_entity.type
_entity.pdbx_description
1 polymer ?
#
loop_
_entity_poly.entity_id
_entity_poly.type
_entity_poly.pdbx_seq_one_letter_code
_entity_poly.pdbx_strand_id
1 'polypeptide(L)' 'MPLAQYVPADKLIRALAEYLKENVKEVSPLPWSSYVKTGSHAERIPTQPDFWYIRCASLLRRI' A
#
# COMPACT_ATOMS: atom_id res chain seq x y z
N MET A 1 -22.12 10.67 5.72
CA MET A 1 -21.04 9.81 5.19
C MET A 1 -19.78 10.67 5.09
N PRO A 2 -18.71 10.38 5.86
CA PRO A 2 -17.49 11.17 5.77
C PRO A 2 -16.80 10.92 4.42
N LEU A 3 -16.42 11.99 3.71
CA LEU A 3 -15.57 11.88 2.52
C LEU A 3 -14.15 11.47 2.93
N ALA A 4 -13.46 10.71 2.07
CA ALA A 4 -12.11 10.20 2.33
C ALA A 4 -11.10 11.31 2.69
N GLN A 5 -11.32 12.54 2.18
CA GLN A 5 -10.51 13.73 2.47
C GLN A 5 -10.58 14.20 3.93
N TYR A 6 -11.67 13.89 4.65
CA TYR A 6 -11.83 14.28 6.06
C TYR A 6 -11.29 13.24 7.04
N VAL A 7 -10.78 12.11 6.53
CA VAL A 7 -10.15 11.07 7.34
C VAL A 7 -8.63 11.30 7.35
N PRO A 8 -7.97 11.23 8.52
CA PRO A 8 -6.51 11.29 8.60
C PRO A 8 -5.86 10.25 7.68
N ALA A 9 -4.89 10.69 6.88
CA ALA A 9 -4.28 9.88 5.83
C ALA A 9 -3.74 8.55 6.36
N ASP A 10 -3.00 8.59 7.47
CA ASP A 10 -2.42 7.39 8.08
C ASP A 10 -3.48 6.36 8.50
N LYS A 11 -4.61 6.82 9.06
CA LYS A 11 -5.70 5.94 9.49
C LYS A 11 -6.37 5.29 8.28
N LEU A 12 -6.67 6.09 7.25
CA LEU A 12 -7.29 5.58 6.02
C LEU A 12 -6.39 4.56 5.32
N ILE A 13 -5.10 4.88 5.14
CA ILE A 13 -4.14 4.03 4.43
C ILE A 13 -3.94 2.71 5.17
N ARG A 14 -3.81 2.73 6.50
CA ARG A 14 -3.67 1.50 7.30
C ARG A 14 -4.87 0.57 7.16
N ALA A 15 -6.07 1.11 7.39
CA ALA A 15 -7.31 0.32 7.29
C ALA A 15 -7.51 -0.22 5.87
N LEU A 16 -7.18 0.57 4.84
CA LEU A 16 -7.35 0.16 3.46
C LEU A 16 -6.30 -0.86 3.02
N ALA A 17 -5.07 -0.77 3.53
CA ALA A 17 -4.03 -1.78 3.27
C ALA A 17 -4.41 -3.14 3.86
N GLU A 18 -4.96 -3.16 5.08
CA GLU A 18 -5.45 -4.37 5.73
C GLU A 18 -6.64 -4.97 4.96
N TYR A 19 -7.60 -4.13 4.57
CA TYR A 19 -8.72 -4.55 3.73
C TYR A 19 -8.26 -5.16 2.41
N LEU A 20 -7.31 -4.53 1.70
CA LEU A 20 -6.77 -5.05 0.44
C LEU A 20 -6.07 -6.40 0.63
N LYS A 21 -5.33 -6.57 1.72
CA LYS A 21 -4.62 -7.81 2.04
C LYS A 21 -5.57 -8.99 2.27
N GLU A 22 -6.68 -8.75 2.95
CA GLU A 22 -7.63 -9.80 3.32
C GLU A 22 -8.68 -10.08 2.23
N ASN A 23 -9.15 -9.05 1.53
CA ASN A 23 -10.37 -9.13 0.72
C ASN A 23 -10.11 -9.08 -0.79
N VAL A 24 -8.93 -8.65 -1.26
CA VAL A 24 -8.66 -8.42 -2.68
C VAL A 24 -7.45 -9.20 -3.16
N LYS A 25 -7.68 -10.43 -3.63
CA LYS A 25 -6.63 -11.37 -4.06
C LYS A 25 -5.87 -10.88 -5.29
N GLU A 26 -6.52 -10.10 -6.15
CA GLU A 26 -5.96 -9.54 -7.38
C GLU A 26 -4.79 -8.57 -7.09
N VAL A 27 -4.77 -7.98 -5.89
CA VAL A 27 -3.74 -7.01 -5.48
C VAL A 27 -2.59 -7.70 -4.73
N SER A 28 -2.58 -9.03 -4.68
CA SER A 28 -1.51 -9.78 -4.00
C SER A 28 -0.13 -9.45 -4.58
N PRO A 29 0.91 -9.37 -3.74
CA PRO A 29 2.27 -9.10 -4.19
C PRO A 29 2.75 -10.18 -5.15
N LEU A 30 3.27 -9.73 -6.30
CA LEU A 30 3.90 -10.61 -7.27
C LEU A 30 5.25 -11.12 -6.74
N PRO A 31 5.77 -12.27 -7.21
CA PRO A 31 7.01 -12.84 -6.71
C PRO A 31 8.22 -11.90 -6.76
N TRP A 32 8.31 -11.04 -7.77
CA TRP A 32 9.41 -10.09 -7.93
C TRP A 32 9.37 -8.94 -6.93
N SER A 33 8.22 -8.65 -6.32
CA SER A 33 8.03 -7.46 -5.46
C SER A 33 8.97 -7.45 -4.26
N SER A 34 9.33 -8.61 -3.72
CA SER A 34 10.24 -8.77 -2.57
C SER A 34 11.71 -8.50 -2.90
N TYR A 35 12.08 -8.49 -4.17
CA TYR A 35 13.48 -8.37 -4.62
C TYR A 35 13.82 -7.00 -5.19
N VAL A 36 12.82 -6.17 -5.48
CA VAL A 36 13.01 -4.88 -6.13
C VAL A 36 12.98 -3.72 -5.14
N LYS A 37 13.73 -2.68 -5.46
CA LYS A 37 13.64 -1.38 -4.79
C LYS A 37 12.41 -0.61 -5.26
N THR A 38 11.94 0.33 -4.44
CA THR A 38 10.75 1.15 -4.73
C THR A 38 10.92 2.12 -5.90
N GLY A 39 12.15 2.45 -6.28
CA GLY A 39 12.47 3.35 -7.39
C GLY A 39 13.97 3.51 -7.60
N SER A 40 14.37 4.21 -8.66
CA SER A 40 15.78 4.43 -9.00
C SER A 40 16.58 5.10 -7.88
N HIS A 41 15.95 6.05 -7.17
CA HIS A 41 16.51 6.81 -6.05
C HIS A 41 16.72 5.99 -4.76
N ALA A 42 16.12 4.80 -4.64
CA ALA A 42 16.30 3.95 -3.46
C ALA A 42 17.57 3.09 -3.61
N GLU A 43 18.30 2.90 -2.53
CA GLU A 43 19.46 1.99 -2.49
C GLU A 43 19.09 0.59 -2.00
N ARG A 44 18.09 0.49 -1.12
CA ARG A 44 17.68 -0.76 -0.47
C ARG A 44 16.23 -1.10 -0.76
N ILE A 45 15.91 -2.39 -0.61
CA ILE A 45 14.54 -2.92 -0.66
C ILE A 45 13.70 -2.42 0.52
N PRO A 46 12.36 -2.36 0.37
CA PRO A 46 11.46 -2.04 1.47
C PRO A 46 11.64 -3.00 2.66
N THR A 47 11.76 -2.46 3.87
CA THR A 47 11.89 -3.26 5.10
C THR A 47 10.53 -3.63 5.71
N GLN A 48 9.47 -2.88 5.38
CA GLN A 48 8.12 -3.17 5.85
C GLN A 48 7.55 -4.38 5.08
N PRO A 49 7.08 -5.43 5.77
CA PRO A 49 6.58 -6.65 5.11
C PRO A 49 5.33 -6.37 4.26
N ASP A 50 4.44 -5.49 4.73
CA ASP A 50 3.20 -5.14 4.04
C ASP A 50 3.35 -3.93 3.09
N PHE A 51 4.57 -3.60 2.66
CA PHE A 51 4.82 -2.39 1.86
C PHE A 51 3.97 -2.36 0.58
N TRP A 52 3.74 -3.51 -0.05
CA TRP A 52 2.99 -3.62 -1.29
C TRP A 52 1.55 -3.09 -1.12
N TYR A 53 0.85 -3.57 -0.09
CA TYR A 53 -0.51 -3.16 0.21
C TYR A 53 -0.60 -1.70 0.66
N ILE A 54 0.38 -1.22 1.42
CA ILE A 54 0.47 0.19 1.84
C ILE A 54 0.62 1.12 0.62
N ARG A 55 1.41 0.70 -0.37
CA ARG A 55 1.59 1.44 -1.62
C ARG A 55 0.32 1.46 -2.46
N CYS A 56 -0.37 0.32 -2.59
CA CYS A 56 -1.67 0.25 -3.25
C CYS A 56 -2.70 1.15 -2.56
N ALA A 57 -2.77 1.12 -1.24
CA ALA A 57 -3.69 1.96 -0.47
C ALA A 57 -3.39 3.46 -0.64
N SER A 58 -2.10 3.82 -0.66
CA SER A 58 -1.67 5.21 -0.90
C SER A 58 -2.03 5.71 -2.31
N LEU A 59 -1.93 4.84 -3.32
CA LEU A 59 -2.34 5.16 -4.69
C LEU A 59 -3.84 5.39 -4.78
N LEU A 60 -4.65 4.51 -4.18
CA LEU A 60 -6.11 4.62 -4.17
C LEU A 60 -6.58 5.88 -3.44
N ARG A 61 -5.94 6.27 -2.34
CA ARG A 61 -6.28 7.53 -1.64
C ARG A 61 -6.04 8.77 -2.51
N ARG A 62 -5.09 8.73 -3.44
CA ARG A 62 -4.71 9.88 -4.27
C ARG A 62 -5.67 10.10 -5.44
N ILE A 63 -6.24 9.02 -5.97
CA ILE A 63 -7.18 9.04 -7.10
C ILE A 63 -8.53 9.57 -6.60
#